data_AF-A0A535K6C2-F1
#
_entry.id   AF-A0A535K6C2-F1
#
_cell.length_a   1.000
_cell.length_b   1.000
_cell.length_c   1.000
_cell.angle_alpha   90.00
_cell.angle_beta   90.00
_cell.angle_gamma   90.00
#
_symmetry.space_group_name_H-M   'P 1'
#
loop_
_entity.id
_entity.type
_entity.pdbx_description
1 polymer ?
#
loop_
_entity_poly.entity_id
_entity_poly.type
_entity_poly.pdbx_seq_one_letter_code
_entity_poly.pdbx_strand_id
1 'polypeptide(L)' 'MTNPYPAVIPMIAYENGAAAMDWLSRAFGFRERARMLGENGRLSHGEMEAGDGMIMLATPSPH' A
#
# COMPACT_ATOMS: atom_id res chain seq x y z
N MET A 1 -0.69 -21.57 15.49
CA MET A 1 0.11 -20.70 14.61
C MET A 1 -0.67 -19.40 14.46
N THR A 2 -0.12 -18.27 14.89
CA THR A 2 -0.77 -16.96 14.69
C THR A 2 -0.58 -16.54 13.25
N ASN A 3 -1.66 -16.20 12.55
CA ASN A 3 -1.59 -15.66 11.19
C ASN A 3 -0.90 -14.28 11.25
N PRO A 4 0.20 -14.03 10.53
CA PRO A 4 0.91 -12.75 10.57
C PRO A 4 0.18 -11.62 9.83
N TYR A 5 -1.02 -11.89 9.31
CA TYR A 5 -1.85 -10.95 8.57
C TYR A 5 -3.22 -10.75 9.25
N PRO A 6 -3.77 -9.52 9.23
CA PRO A 6 -5.15 -9.27 9.65
C PRO A 6 -6.15 -10.12 8.87
N ALA A 7 -7.30 -10.41 9.47
CA ALA A 7 -8.35 -11.21 8.83
C ALA A 7 -8.93 -10.56 7.57
N VAL A 8 -8.88 -9.23 7.48
CA VAL A 8 -9.30 -8.43 6.32
C VAL A 8 -8.28 -7.34 6.09
N ILE A 9 -7.88 -7.14 4.84
CA ILE A 9 -6.92 -6.12 4.42
C ILE A 9 -7.56 -5.32 3.28
N PRO A 10 -7.87 -4.03 3.47
CA PRO A 10 -8.38 -3.18 2.40
C PRO A 10 -7.34 -3.00 1.29
N MET A 11 -7.79 -3.07 0.03
CA MET A 11 -7.00 -2.74 -1.16
C MET A 11 -7.47 -1.38 -1.71
N ILE A 12 -6.60 -0.38 -1.74
CA ILE A 12 -6.93 0.99 -2.13
C ILE A 12 -6.18 1.34 -3.42
N ALA A 13 -6.93 1.74 -4.45
CA ALA A 13 -6.35 2.21 -5.70
C ALA A 13 -6.08 3.71 -5.63
N TYR A 14 -4.82 4.12 -5.90
CA TYR A 14 -4.43 5.52 -6.02
C TYR A 14 -3.87 5.79 -7.41
N GLU A 15 -4.27 6.89 -8.05
CA GLU A 15 -3.77 7.27 -9.38
C GLU A 15 -2.23 7.40 -9.41
N ASN A 16 -1.63 7.85 -8.32
CA ASN A 16 -0.19 7.78 -8.09
C ASN A 16 0.10 7.00 -6.80
N GLY A 17 0.23 5.68 -6.92
CA GLY A 17 0.43 4.81 -5.76
C GLY A 17 1.71 5.09 -4.97
N ALA A 18 2.83 5.39 -5.65
CA ALA A 18 4.08 5.68 -4.96
C ALA A 18 3.99 6.97 -4.12
N ALA A 19 3.43 8.04 -4.68
CA ALA A 19 3.22 9.28 -3.95
C ALA A 19 2.19 9.12 -2.81
N ALA A 20 1.18 8.27 -3.00
CA ALA A 20 0.21 7.97 -1.95
C ALA A 20 0.88 7.28 -0.75
N MET A 21 1.78 6.30 -0.98
CA MET A 21 2.52 5.67 0.12
C MET A 21 3.37 6.69 0.90
N ASP A 22 4.09 7.58 0.18
CA ASP A 22 4.92 8.62 0.81
C ASP A 22 4.07 9.63 1.61
N TRP A 23 2.87 9.95 1.11
CA TRP A 23 1.94 10.81 1.81
C TRP A 23 1.34 10.13 3.04
N LEU A 24 0.89 8.88 2.93
CA LEU A 24 0.30 8.13 4.04
C LEU A 24 1.29 7.92 5.17
N SER A 25 2.57 7.69 4.84
CA SER A 25 3.63 7.60 5.83
C SER A 25 3.81 8.91 6.59
N ARG A 26 3.89 10.05 5.89
CA ARG A 26 4.07 11.36 6.52
C ARG A 26 2.84 11.87 7.28
N ALA A 27 1.64 11.62 6.76
CA ALA A 27 0.40 12.17 7.30
C ALA A 27 -0.15 11.34 8.47
N PHE A 28 -0.04 10.01 8.40
CA PHE A 28 -0.63 9.11 9.39
C PHE A 28 0.38 8.25 10.14
N GLY A 29 1.67 8.35 9.79
CA GLY A 29 2.70 7.50 10.39
C GLY A 29 2.65 6.05 9.90
N PHE A 30 2.00 5.78 8.75
CA PHE A 30 1.97 4.43 8.20
C PHE A 30 3.37 3.98 7.81
N ARG A 31 3.66 2.71 8.08
CA ARG A 31 4.99 2.14 7.83
C ARG A 31 4.97 1.29 6.58
N GLU A 32 5.80 1.65 5.62
CA GLU A 32 6.00 0.82 4.43
C GLU A 32 6.54 -0.55 4.82
N ARG A 33 5.89 -1.59 4.27
CA ARG A 33 6.31 -2.99 4.42
C ARG A 33 6.78 -3.57 3.09
N ALA A 34 6.10 -3.23 2.00
CA ALA A 34 6.48 -3.63 0.65
C ALA A 34 6.11 -2.54 -0.35
N ARG A 35 6.97 -2.37 -1.36
CA ARG A 35 6.75 -1.50 -2.51
C ARG A 35 7.27 -2.20 -3.75
N MET A 36 6.37 -2.54 -4.66
CA MET A 36 6.69 -3.13 -5.95
C MET A 36 6.29 -2.14 -7.04
N LEU A 37 7.29 -1.75 -7.84
CA LEU A 37 7.08 -0.88 -8.98
C LEU A 37 7.09 -1.72 -10.26
N GLY A 38 6.11 -1.47 -11.11
CA GLY A 38 6.06 -1.98 -12.48
C GLY A 38 6.71 -0.99 -13.46
N GLU A 39 6.36 -1.13 -14.73
CA GLU A 39 6.83 -0.23 -15.78
C GLU A 39 6.49 1.22 -15.48
N ASN A 40 7.38 2.12 -15.89
CA ASN A 40 7.24 3.58 -15.73
C ASN A 40 7.07 4.04 -14.26
N GLY A 41 7.52 3.23 -13.29
CA GLY A 41 7.46 3.57 -11.86
C GLY A 41 6.05 3.51 -11.26
N ARG A 42 5.08 2.90 -11.95
CA ARG A 42 3.73 2.69 -11.42
C ARG A 42 3.78 1.68 -10.28
N LEU A 43 3.08 1.95 -9.18
CA LEU A 43 2.96 1.00 -8.08
C LEU A 43 2.11 -0.18 -8.54
N SER A 44 2.71 -1.37 -8.67
CA SER A 44 1.98 -2.61 -8.98
C SER A 44 1.39 -3.24 -7.72
N HIS A 45 2.12 -3.17 -6.61
CA HIS A 45 1.69 -3.64 -5.29
C HIS A 45 2.42 -2.88 -4.19
N GLY A 46 1.69 -2.39 -3.20
CA GLY A 46 2.22 -1.73 -2.03
C GLY A 46 1.53 -2.25 -0.77
N GLU A 47 2.29 -2.36 0.31
CA GLU A 47 1.78 -2.74 1.63
C GLU A 47 2.25 -1.71 2.66
N MET A 48 1.32 -1.26 3.49
CA MET A 48 1.64 -0.40 4.61
C MET A 48 0.96 -0.89 5.89
N GLU A 49 1.71 -0.87 6.98
CA GLU A 49 1.17 -1.04 8.32
C GLU A 49 0.44 0.22 8.75
N ALA A 50 -0.77 0.03 9.27
CA ALA A 50 -1.68 1.08 9.71
C ALA A 50 -2.18 0.76 11.12
N GLY A 51 -1.41 1.18 12.14
CA GLY A 51 -1.62 0.75 13.53
C GLY A 51 -1.42 -0.76 13.67
N ASP A 52 -2.39 -1.44 14.27
CA ASP A 52 -2.38 -2.91 14.42
C ASP A 52 -2.85 -3.64 13.15
N GLY A 53 -3.18 -2.89 12.10
CA GLY A 53 -3.71 -3.40 10.83
C GLY A 53 -2.74 -3.21 9.65
N MET A 54 -3.26 -3.50 8.47
CA MET A 54 -2.55 -3.35 7.20
C MET A 54 -3.50 -2.82 6.14
N ILE A 55 -2.94 -2.04 5.22
CA ILE A 55 -3.58 -1.69 3.95
C ILE A 55 -2.69 -2.14 2.80
N MET A 56 -3.33 -2.51 1.70
CA MET A 56 -2.67 -2.73 0.42
C MET A 56 -3.06 -1.62 -0.54
N LEU A 57 -2.13 -1.28 -1.45
CA LEU A 57 -2.28 -0.20 -2.40
C LEU A 57 -1.75 -0.60 -3.76
N ALA A 58 -2.39 -0.12 -4.83
CA ALA A 58 -1.85 -0.23 -6.17
C ALA A 58 -2.25 0.99 -7.00
N THR A 59 -1.54 1.19 -8.11
CA THR A 59 -1.99 2.11 -9.15
C THR A 59 -3.01 1.37 -10.02
N PRO A 60 -4.24 1.90 -10.23
CA PRO A 60 -5.25 1.23 -11.03
C PRO A 60 -4.73 0.93 -12.44
N SER A 61 -5.17 -0.18 -13.04
CA SER A 61 -4.87 -0.46 -14.45
C SER A 61 -5.47 0.64 -15.33
N PRO A 62 -4.80 1.05 -16.42
CA PRO A 62 -5.42 1.89 -17.44
C PRO A 62 -6.73 1.24 -17.93
N HIS A 63 -7.75 2.06 -18.16
CA HIS A 63 -9.00 1.65 -18.81
C HIS A 63 -8.87 1.73 -20.33
#